data_AF-A0A660Y514-F1
#
_entry.id   AF-A0A660Y514-F1
#
_cell.length_a   1.000
_cell.length_b   1.000
_cell.length_c   1.000
_cell.angle_alpha   90.00
_cell.angle_beta   90.00
_cell.angle_gamma   90.00
#
_symmetry.space_group_name_H-M   'P 1'
#
loop_
_entity.id
_entity.type
_entity.pdbx_description
1 polymer ?
#
loop_
_entity_poly.entity_id
_entity_poly.type
_entity_poly.pdbx_seq_one_letter_code
_entity_poly.pdbx_strand_id
1 'polypeptide(L)'
;MIYILCLLLAFRTGFTSTTFFWRDDTYEAFSQGKGEGVSISEDGELTLSPRLKVVADLGELYVWSMARDFEGNIYAGTGNEGKVFRISPKGKVELIFDSPEVGIQSLAVDG
;
A
#
# COMPACT_ATOMS: atom_id res chain seq x y z
N MET A 1 37.37 66.43 -11.77
CA MET A 1 36.36 66.56 -10.68
C MET A 1 35.66 65.20 -10.57
N ILE A 2 35.95 64.37 -9.55
CA ILE A 2 35.24 64.29 -8.24
C ILE A 2 33.80 63.77 -8.45
N TYR A 3 33.26 62.66 -7.89
CA TYR A 3 33.61 61.72 -6.82
C TYR A 3 33.11 60.29 -7.12
N ILE A 4 33.76 59.33 -6.45
CA ILE A 4 33.30 58.01 -5.98
C ILE A 4 31.83 57.97 -5.52
N LEU A 5 31.08 56.91 -5.86
CA LEU A 5 30.31 56.11 -4.88
C LEU A 5 29.78 54.79 -5.49
N CYS A 6 30.42 53.67 -5.13
CA CYS A 6 29.77 52.37 -5.11
C CYS A 6 28.71 52.37 -4.01
N LEU A 7 27.45 52.06 -4.34
CA LEU A 7 26.48 51.61 -3.36
C LEU A 7 25.82 50.30 -3.83
N LEU A 8 26.15 49.25 -3.10
CA LEU A 8 25.52 47.93 -3.12
C LEU A 8 24.01 48.04 -2.92
N LEU A 9 23.22 47.38 -3.76
CA LEU A 9 22.00 46.71 -3.32
C LEU A 9 21.84 45.42 -4.14
N ALA A 10 22.46 44.35 -3.64
CA ALA A 10 22.07 43.00 -4.00
C ALA A 10 20.65 42.78 -3.47
N PHE A 11 19.63 43.01 -4.31
CA PHE A 11 18.28 42.53 -4.03
C PHE A 11 18.30 41.00 -4.17
N ARG A 12 18.73 40.34 -3.08
CA ARG A 12 18.39 38.94 -2.82
C ARG A 12 16.90 38.92 -2.56
N THR A 13 16.10 38.66 -3.58
CA THR A 13 14.72 38.22 -3.36
C THR A 13 14.81 36.84 -2.72
N GLY A 14 14.93 36.83 -1.39
CA GLY A 14 14.70 35.63 -0.60
C GLY A 14 13.25 35.25 -0.78
N PHE A 15 12.98 34.23 -1.59
CA PHE A 15 11.71 33.53 -1.51
C PHE A 15 11.70 32.82 -0.16
N THR A 16 11.17 33.50 0.86
CA THR A 16 10.74 32.83 2.08
C THR A 16 9.50 32.02 1.71
N SER A 17 9.62 30.70 1.72
CA SER A 17 8.46 29.82 1.71
C SER A 17 7.78 29.95 3.06
N THR A 18 6.71 30.74 3.15
CA THR A 18 5.84 30.68 4.32
C THR A 18 5.11 29.33 4.28
N THR A 19 5.18 28.57 5.37
CA THR A 19 4.44 27.32 5.47
C THR A 19 2.95 27.66 5.54
N PHE A 20 2.19 27.26 4.53
CA PHE A 20 0.74 27.31 4.57
C PHE A 20 0.26 26.07 5.34
N PHE A 21 -0.29 26.28 6.54
CA PHE A 21 -1.13 25.28 7.18
C PHE A 21 -2.52 25.39 6.58
N TRP A 22 -2.91 24.38 5.81
CA TRP A 22 -4.27 24.23 5.32
C TRP A 22 -5.01 23.25 6.22
N ARG A 23 -6.24 23.59 6.57
CA ARG A 23 -7.16 22.77 7.37
C ARG A 23 -8.53 22.90 6.69
N ASP A 24 -8.94 21.85 6.00
CA ASP A 24 -10.36 21.63 5.70
C ASP A 24 -10.91 20.72 6.81
N ASP A 25 -11.88 21.22 7.55
CA ASP A 25 -12.56 20.53 8.66
C ASP A 25 -14.09 20.42 8.42
N THR A 26 -14.54 20.75 7.22
CA THR A 26 -15.97 20.67 6.84
C THR A 26 -16.29 19.33 6.18
N TYR A 27 -17.46 18.79 6.51
CA TYR A 27 -17.96 17.54 5.93
C TYR A 27 -18.11 17.64 4.41
N GLU A 28 -18.61 18.77 3.88
CA GLU A 28 -18.71 18.98 2.43
C GLU A 28 -17.35 18.90 1.72
N ALA A 29 -16.29 19.48 2.28
CA ALA A 29 -14.95 19.42 1.70
C ALA A 29 -14.37 17.99 1.77
N PHE A 30 -14.57 17.30 2.88
CA PHE A 30 -14.20 15.89 3.04
C PHE A 30 -14.94 14.98 2.05
N SER A 31 -16.23 15.22 1.82
CA SER A 31 -17.07 14.41 0.94
C SER A 31 -16.65 14.46 -0.54
N GLN A 32 -15.88 15.49 -0.92
CA GLN A 32 -15.35 15.68 -2.27
C GLN A 32 -13.96 15.06 -2.45
N GLY A 33 -13.29 14.68 -1.36
CA GLY A 33 -11.98 14.04 -1.39
C GLY A 33 -12.04 12.62 -1.94
N LYS A 34 -11.05 12.22 -2.76
CA LYS A 34 -10.84 10.82 -3.12
C LYS A 34 -9.88 10.19 -2.11
N GLY A 35 -10.30 9.11 -1.46
CA GLY A 35 -9.48 8.33 -0.52
C GLY A 35 -8.36 7.52 -1.20
N GLU A 36 -7.61 8.15 -2.10
CA GLU A 36 -6.48 7.51 -2.79
C GLU A 36 -5.21 7.67 -1.93
N GLY A 37 -4.60 6.54 -1.56
CA GLY A 37 -3.34 6.56 -0.79
C GLY A 37 -3.50 6.94 0.69
N VAL A 38 -4.73 6.97 1.21
CA VAL A 38 -5.03 7.22 2.62
C VAL A 38 -5.88 6.10 3.21
N SER A 39 -5.74 5.88 4.51
CA SER A 39 -6.62 5.05 5.33
C SER A 39 -7.34 5.97 6.31
N ILE A 40 -8.61 5.67 6.56
CA ILE A 40 -9.44 6.36 7.55
C ILE A 40 -9.68 5.37 8.68
N SER A 41 -9.26 5.74 9.89
CA SER A 41 -9.55 4.96 11.09
C SER A 41 -11.00 5.20 11.56
N GLU A 42 -11.47 4.37 12.49
CA GLU A 42 -12.84 4.47 13.04
C GLU A 42 -13.10 5.82 13.73
N ASP A 43 -12.09 6.39 14.38
CA ASP A 43 -12.09 7.71 15.01
C ASP A 43 -11.90 8.87 14.02
N GLY A 44 -11.79 8.57 12.71
CA GLY A 44 -11.73 9.57 11.65
C GLY A 44 -10.34 10.14 11.38
N GLU A 45 -9.27 9.54 11.94
CA GLU A 45 -7.91 9.93 11.60
C GLU A 45 -7.56 9.50 10.17
N LEU A 46 -6.92 10.41 9.43
CA LEU A 46 -6.36 10.14 8.12
C LEU A 46 -4.88 9.77 8.26
N THR A 47 -4.52 8.58 7.81
CA THR A 47 -3.12 8.14 7.70
C THR A 47 -2.77 7.78 6.26
N LEU A 48 -1.50 7.82 5.89
CA LEU A 48 -1.06 7.27 4.60
C LEU A 48 -1.33 5.76 4.58
N SER A 49 -1.94 5.26 3.50
CA SER A 49 -2.18 3.82 3.36
C SER A 49 -0.93 3.09 2.85
N PRO A 50 -0.69 1.84 3.29
CA PRO A 50 0.35 1.01 2.71
C PRO A 50 0.13 0.80 1.21
N ARG A 51 1.21 0.83 0.43
CA ARG A 51 1.12 0.52 -0.99
C ARG A 51 0.84 -0.98 -1.19
N LEU A 52 -0.36 -1.29 -1.67
CA LEU A 52 -0.72 -2.65 -2.05
C LEU A 52 -0.07 -2.99 -3.40
N LYS A 53 0.57 -4.15 -3.48
CA LYS A 53 1.12 -4.72 -4.71
C LYS A 53 0.52 -6.09 -4.92
N VAL A 54 -0.05 -6.33 -6.10
CA VAL A 54 -0.50 -7.67 -6.51
C VAL A 54 0.74 -8.55 -6.68
N VAL A 55 0.77 -9.68 -5.97
CA VAL A 55 1.90 -10.62 -5.99
C VAL A 55 1.65 -11.76 -6.98
N ALA A 56 0.42 -12.25 -7.05
CA ALA A 56 0.01 -13.33 -7.94
C ALA A 56 -1.49 -13.27 -8.21
N ASP A 57 -1.90 -13.76 -9.37
CA ASP A 57 -3.29 -14.11 -9.71
C ASP A 57 -3.33 -15.64 -9.88
N LEU A 58 -4.19 -16.31 -9.10
CA LEU A 58 -4.31 -17.76 -9.10
C LEU A 58 -5.32 -18.27 -10.13
N GLY A 59 -6.16 -17.38 -10.69
CA GLY A 59 -7.28 -17.79 -11.56
C GLY A 59 -8.40 -18.53 -10.83
N GLU A 60 -8.42 -18.46 -9.50
CA GLU A 60 -9.36 -19.18 -8.64
C GLU A 60 -10.36 -18.19 -8.02
N LEU A 61 -11.62 -18.60 -7.92
CA LEU A 61 -12.69 -17.71 -7.46
C LEU A 61 -12.50 -17.23 -6.01
N TYR A 62 -11.95 -18.10 -5.15
CA TYR A 62 -11.79 -17.82 -3.72
C TYR A 62 -10.48 -18.40 -3.20
N VAL A 63 -9.78 -17.60 -2.40
CA VAL A 63 -8.71 -18.03 -1.50
C VAL A 63 -9.26 -17.95 -0.08
N TRP A 64 -9.39 -19.09 0.60
CA TRP A 64 -9.97 -19.16 1.95
C TRP A 64 -8.94 -19.15 3.05
N SER A 65 -7.76 -19.69 2.77
CA SER A 65 -6.70 -19.82 3.76
C SER A 65 -5.36 -19.46 3.17
N MET A 66 -4.51 -18.89 4.02
CA MET A 66 -3.15 -18.56 3.68
C MET A 66 -2.22 -18.84 4.85
N ALA A 67 -1.02 -19.31 4.56
CA ALA A 67 0.06 -19.44 5.52
C ALA A 67 1.39 -19.03 4.88
N ARG A 68 2.36 -18.60 5.69
CA ARG A 68 3.67 -18.14 5.23
C ARG A 68 4.77 -18.91 5.95
N ASP A 69 5.76 -19.39 5.21
CA ASP A 69 6.94 -20.04 5.79
C ASP A 69 8.06 -19.03 6.14
N PHE A 70 9.16 -19.52 6.73
CA PHE A 70 10.31 -18.69 7.10
C PHE A 70 11.10 -18.16 5.89
N GLU A 71 11.04 -18.84 4.74
CA GLU A 71 11.67 -18.39 3.48
C GLU A 71 10.85 -17.29 2.78
N GLY A 72 9.62 -17.08 3.25
CA GLY A 72 8.69 -16.09 2.74
C GLY A 72 7.81 -16.58 1.59
N ASN A 73 7.77 -17.89 1.33
CA ASN A 73 6.76 -18.45 0.45
C ASN A 73 5.38 -18.34 1.11
N ILE A 74 4.37 -18.06 0.29
CA ILE A 74 2.96 -18.02 0.70
C ILE A 74 2.28 -19.26 0.15
N TYR A 75 1.53 -19.94 0.99
CA TYR A 75 0.67 -21.06 0.65
C TYR A 75 -0.76 -20.56 0.65
N ALA A 76 -1.50 -20.77 -0.44
CA ALA A 76 -2.86 -20.29 -0.62
C ALA A 76 -3.79 -21.47 -0.91
N GLY A 77 -4.75 -21.70 -0.03
CA GLY A 77 -5.78 -22.72 -0.14
C GLY A 77 -7.05 -22.17 -0.78
N THR A 78 -7.55 -22.82 -1.84
CA THR A 78 -8.67 -22.32 -2.65
C THR A 78 -9.99 -22.95 -2.28
N GLY A 79 -11.08 -22.27 -2.64
CA GLY A 79 -12.43 -22.62 -2.25
C GLY A 79 -13.23 -23.50 -3.17
N ASN A 80 -12.98 -23.44 -4.47
CA ASN A 80 -13.84 -24.12 -5.43
C ASN A 80 -13.34 -25.53 -5.71
N GLU A 81 -12.05 -25.67 -6.03
CA GLU A 81 -11.44 -26.94 -6.42
C GLU A 81 -10.52 -27.52 -5.34
N GLY A 82 -10.49 -26.92 -4.14
CA GLY A 82 -9.71 -27.46 -3.02
C GLY A 82 -8.21 -27.52 -3.29
N LYS A 83 -7.66 -26.58 -4.06
CA LYS A 83 -6.24 -26.57 -4.41
C LYS A 83 -5.40 -25.84 -3.38
N VAL A 84 -4.12 -26.21 -3.30
CA VAL A 84 -3.11 -25.42 -2.60
C VAL A 84 -2.03 -24.99 -3.57
N PHE A 85 -1.82 -23.69 -3.65
CA PHE A 85 -0.74 -23.08 -4.43
C PHE A 85 0.37 -22.60 -3.50
N ARG A 86 1.63 -22.82 -3.91
CA ARG A 86 2.80 -22.14 -3.34
C ARG A 86 3.15 -20.93 -4.21
N ILE A 87 3.37 -19.80 -3.57
CA ILE A 87 3.72 -18.52 -4.19
C ILE A 87 5.06 -18.08 -3.59
N SER A 88 6.12 -18.08 -4.40
CA SER A 88 7.44 -17.64 -3.94
C SER A 88 7.48 -16.12 -3.67
N PRO A 89 8.48 -15.61 -2.93
CA PRO A 89 8.69 -14.16 -2.76
C PRO A 89 8.84 -13.39 -4.08
N LYS A 90 9.18 -14.08 -5.17
CA LYS A 90 9.29 -13.51 -6.52
C LYS A 90 7.98 -13.53 -7.32
N GLY A 91 6.88 -14.04 -6.75
CA GLY A 91 5.57 -14.16 -7.39
C GLY A 91 5.40 -15.40 -8.27
N LYS A 92 6.36 -16.33 -8.30
CA LYS A 92 6.19 -17.62 -9.00
C LYS A 92 5.14 -18.45 -8.28
N VAL A 93 4.11 -18.88 -9.02
CA VAL A 93 3.01 -19.72 -8.54
C VAL A 93 3.22 -21.18 -8.96
N GLU A 94 3.01 -22.12 -8.04
CA GLU A 94 3.11 -23.56 -8.26
C GLU A 94 1.94 -24.26 -7.57
N LEU A 95 1.21 -25.13 -8.26
CA LEU A 95 0.22 -26.02 -7.64
C LEU A 95 0.98 -27.12 -6.88
N ILE A 96 0.70 -27.28 -5.59
CA ILE A 96 1.40 -28.27 -4.74
C ILE A 96 0.47 -29.34 -4.18
N PHE A 97 -0.83 -29.07 -4.17
CA PHE A 97 -1.84 -30.03 -3.73
C PHE A 97 -3.15 -29.79 -4.47
N ASP A 98 -3.76 -30.88 -4.88
CA ASP A 98 -5.06 -30.92 -5.55
C ASP A 98 -5.94 -31.89 -4.76
N SER A 99 -6.89 -31.34 -4.01
CA SER A 99 -7.75 -32.11 -3.12
C SER A 99 -8.88 -32.77 -3.90
N PRO A 100 -9.28 -34.01 -3.56
CA PRO A 100 -10.54 -34.55 -4.07
C PRO A 100 -11.78 -33.87 -3.46
N GLU A 101 -11.61 -33.13 -2.36
CA GLU A 101 -12.66 -32.41 -1.65
C GLU A 101 -12.67 -30.92 -1.99
N VAL A 102 -13.84 -30.28 -1.82
CA VAL A 102 -14.00 -28.84 -2.03
C VAL A 102 -13.44 -28.06 -0.85
N GLY A 103 -12.60 -27.07 -1.16
CA GLY A 103 -12.25 -25.99 -0.24
C GLY A 103 -11.15 -26.33 0.78
N ILE A 104 -10.10 -25.52 0.79
CA ILE A 104 -9.05 -25.58 1.83
C ILE A 104 -9.28 -24.44 2.81
N GLN A 105 -9.94 -24.74 3.94
CA GLN A 105 -10.33 -23.72 4.91
C GLN A 105 -9.23 -23.31 5.89
N SER A 106 -8.22 -24.15 6.06
CA SER A 106 -7.12 -23.88 6.97
C SER A 106 -5.82 -24.47 6.44
N LEU A 107 -4.75 -23.72 6.64
CA LEU A 107 -3.38 -24.12 6.35
C LEU A 107 -2.53 -23.73 7.56
N ALA A 108 -1.62 -24.63 7.92
CA ALA A 108 -0.54 -24.36 8.85
C ALA A 108 0.76 -24.79 8.18
N VAL A 109 1.83 -24.05 8.44
CA VAL A 109 3.17 -24.40 8.01
C VAL A 109 3.94 -24.77 9.27
N ASP A 110 4.59 -25.92 9.25
CA ASP A 110 5.50 -26.33 10.32
C ASP A 110 6.83 -25.59 10.16
N GLY A 111 7.40 -25.13 11.28
CA GLY A 111 8.51 -24.18 11.34
C GLY A 111 9.85 -24.84 11.63
#